data_AF-A0A7S0JJE0-F1
#
_entry.id   AF-A0A7S0JJE0-F1
#
_cell.length_a   1.000
_cell.length_b   1.000
_cell.length_c   1.000
_cell.angle_alpha   90.00
_cell.angle_beta   90.00
_cell.angle_gamma   90.00
#
_symmetry.space_group_name_H-M   'P 1'
#
loop_
_entity.id
_entity.type
_entity.pdbx_description
1 polymer ?
#
loop_
_entity_poly.entity_id
_entity_poly.type
_entity_poly.pdbx_seq_one_letter_code
_entity_poly.pdbx_strand_id
1 'polypeptide(L)'
;GKTVRPSSFLLNDSLRHWPRSATTHNNSLYYVASDVMNPTGWRHLGEARTERGHAPFNLVLSDANHHASALAAEIVELTRPGVLAGASAGPVTLLWDDCAGRLRRLVREAAARIALELGRPDLCFAQFAMPGWTGGNEGLHATCLLTSISPQVLGRALPSGTVCSAVENNRTWDTRE
;
A
#
# COMPACT_ATOMS: atom_id res chain seq x y z
N GLY A 1 4.00 -25.08 -5.87
CA GLY A 1 4.01 -24.10 -4.75
C GLY A 1 2.99 -24.54 -3.72
N LYS A 2 3.24 -24.34 -2.42
CA LYS A 2 2.27 -24.69 -1.37
C LYS A 2 1.14 -23.66 -1.34
N THR A 3 -0.10 -24.13 -1.36
CA THR A 3 -1.31 -23.31 -1.17
C THR A 3 -1.43 -22.92 0.30
N VAL A 4 -1.41 -21.62 0.58
CA VAL A 4 -1.62 -21.08 1.94
C VAL A 4 -3.14 -20.92 2.15
N ARG A 5 -3.65 -21.40 3.29
CA ARG A 5 -5.08 -21.32 3.61
C ARG A 5 -5.39 -20.12 4.52
N PRO A 6 -6.42 -19.31 4.25
CA PRO A 6 -6.61 -17.98 4.86
C PRO A 6 -7.34 -17.95 6.22
N SER A 7 -7.84 -19.08 6.71
CA SER A 7 -8.67 -19.12 7.92
C SER A 7 -7.90 -19.01 9.25
N SER A 8 -6.58 -18.92 9.23
CA SER A 8 -5.75 -18.71 10.44
C SER A 8 -5.43 -17.22 10.72
N PHE A 9 -6.11 -16.28 10.07
CA PHE A 9 -5.60 -14.90 9.92
C PHE A 9 -6.32 -13.78 10.67
N LEU A 10 -7.51 -13.98 11.23
CA LEU A 10 -8.34 -12.84 11.69
C LEU A 10 -8.95 -13.04 13.08
N LEU A 11 -8.11 -13.19 14.11
CA LEU A 11 -8.62 -13.17 15.49
C LEU A 11 -8.00 -12.13 16.42
N ASN A 12 -6.97 -11.39 16.00
CA ASN A 12 -6.41 -10.24 16.72
C ASN A 12 -5.56 -9.40 15.76
N ASP A 13 -5.58 -8.07 15.89
CA ASP A 13 -4.72 -7.10 15.20
C ASP A 13 -3.25 -7.55 15.27
N SER A 14 -2.80 -8.25 14.24
CA SER A 14 -1.45 -8.80 14.20
C SER A 14 -0.79 -8.33 12.91
N LEU A 15 0.22 -7.47 13.08
CA LEU A 15 1.18 -7.17 12.03
C LEU A 15 1.90 -8.47 11.66
N ARG A 16 1.58 -9.06 10.51
CA ARG A 16 2.16 -10.35 10.10
C ARG A 16 3.32 -10.13 9.13
N HIS A 17 4.52 -10.40 9.61
CA HIS A 17 5.73 -10.48 8.81
C HIS A 17 5.68 -11.71 7.90
N TRP A 18 5.73 -11.50 6.57
CA TRP A 18 5.96 -12.62 5.66
C TRP A 18 7.45 -13.00 5.70
N PRO A 19 7.81 -14.24 6.08
CA PRO A 19 9.21 -14.62 6.15
C PRO A 19 9.87 -14.53 4.78
N ARG A 20 11.15 -14.14 4.77
CA ARG A 20 12.01 -14.14 3.57
C ARG A 20 11.92 -15.52 2.91
N SER A 21 11.47 -15.54 1.67
CA SER A 21 11.41 -16.76 0.86
C SER A 21 11.85 -16.47 -0.57
N ALA A 22 12.17 -17.53 -1.32
CA ALA A 22 12.43 -17.41 -2.76
C ALA A 22 11.26 -16.71 -3.50
N THR A 23 10.04 -16.84 -2.97
CA THR A 23 8.81 -16.18 -3.46
C THR A 23 8.70 -14.69 -3.13
N THR A 24 9.34 -14.22 -2.06
CA THR A 24 9.35 -12.79 -1.71
C THR A 24 10.60 -12.06 -2.19
N HIS A 25 11.57 -12.75 -2.82
CA HIS A 25 12.76 -12.16 -3.46
C HIS A 25 13.51 -11.11 -2.60
N ASN A 26 13.68 -11.35 -1.30
CA ASN A 26 14.22 -10.39 -0.31
C ASN A 26 13.38 -9.13 -0.06
N ASN A 27 12.19 -8.99 -0.67
CA ASN A 27 11.24 -7.96 -0.30
C ASN A 27 10.54 -8.35 1.00
N SER A 28 10.42 -7.37 1.89
CA SER A 28 9.62 -7.49 3.10
C SER A 28 8.22 -6.97 2.81
N LEU A 29 7.23 -7.87 2.86
CA LEU A 29 5.82 -7.54 2.74
C LEU A 29 5.30 -7.18 4.14
N TYR A 30 4.80 -5.96 4.29
CA TYR A 30 4.14 -5.50 5.50
C TYR A 30 2.68 -5.21 5.20
N TYR A 31 1.84 -5.75 6.06
CA TYR A 31 0.39 -5.60 6.01
C TYR A 31 -0.04 -4.97 7.31
N VAL A 32 -0.84 -3.90 7.22
CA VAL A 32 -1.53 -3.33 8.37
C VAL A 32 -3.02 -3.59 8.16
N ALA A 33 -3.52 -4.71 8.71
CA ALA A 33 -4.93 -4.79 9.12
C ALA A 33 -5.02 -4.18 10.50
N SER A 34 -5.43 -2.93 10.56
CA SER A 34 -5.79 -2.25 11.79
C SER A 34 -6.68 -1.08 11.41
N ASP A 35 -7.51 -0.61 12.33
CA ASP A 35 -8.03 0.74 12.22
C ASP A 35 -6.85 1.69 12.05
N VAL A 36 -6.83 2.43 10.94
CA VAL A 36 -5.78 3.39 10.60
C VAL A 36 -5.65 4.51 11.63
N MET A 37 -6.73 4.76 12.38
CA MET A 37 -6.75 5.72 13.48
C MET A 37 -6.15 5.13 14.78
N ASN A 38 -5.95 3.81 14.85
CA ASN A 38 -5.35 3.15 16.00
C ASN A 38 -3.81 3.31 15.97
N PRO A 39 -3.20 3.99 16.96
CA PRO A 39 -1.76 4.22 16.98
C PRO A 39 -0.93 2.93 17.14
N THR A 40 -1.56 1.82 17.53
CA THR A 40 -0.86 0.54 17.77
C THR A 40 -0.26 -0.05 16.50
N GLY A 41 -1.01 -0.03 15.39
CA GLY A 41 -0.53 -0.55 14.11
C GLY A 41 0.69 0.21 13.60
N TRP A 42 0.65 1.55 13.70
CA TRP A 42 1.75 2.43 13.33
C TRP A 42 2.97 2.27 14.22
N ARG A 43 2.76 2.13 15.54
CA ARG A 43 3.84 1.85 16.49
C ARG A 43 4.56 0.56 16.12
N HIS A 44 3.83 -0.51 15.81
CA HIS A 44 4.44 -1.78 15.42
C HIS A 44 5.22 -1.70 14.11
N LEU A 45 4.72 -0.96 13.11
CA LEU A 45 5.53 -0.65 11.91
C LEU A 45 6.81 0.10 12.27
N GLY A 46 6.73 1.11 13.14
CA GLY A 46 7.90 1.89 13.60
C GLY A 46 8.93 1.06 14.36
N GLU A 47 8.48 0.15 15.23
CA GLU A 47 9.32 -0.81 15.95
C GLU A 47 10.02 -1.76 14.97
N ALA A 48 9.27 -2.37 14.04
CA ALA A 48 9.83 -3.26 13.02
C ALA A 48 10.84 -2.55 12.11
N ARG A 49 10.64 -1.27 11.81
CA ARG A 49 11.62 -0.44 11.11
C ARG A 49 12.91 -0.27 11.93
N THR A 50 12.77 0.00 13.22
CA THR A 50 13.91 0.23 14.13
C THR A 50 14.76 -1.03 14.28
N GLU A 51 14.13 -2.20 14.46
CA GLU A 51 14.80 -3.50 14.51
C GLU A 51 15.61 -3.82 13.25
N ARG A 52 15.27 -3.18 12.13
CA ARG A 52 15.94 -3.33 10.82
C ARG A 52 16.97 -2.24 10.53
N GLY A 53 17.40 -1.49 11.54
CA GLY A 53 18.38 -0.42 11.37
C GLY A 53 17.81 0.78 10.62
N HIS A 54 16.53 1.10 10.82
CA HIS A 54 15.84 2.26 10.27
C HIS A 54 15.64 2.27 8.75
N ALA A 55 15.73 1.11 8.10
CA ALA A 55 15.47 0.95 6.67
C ALA A 55 13.99 1.21 6.32
N PRO A 56 13.70 1.90 5.20
CA PRO A 56 12.33 2.17 4.77
C PRO A 56 11.61 0.92 4.26
N PHE A 57 10.29 1.04 4.13
CA PHE A 57 9.40 0.04 3.56
C PHE A 57 9.16 0.26 2.08
N ASN A 58 9.06 -0.85 1.35
CA ASN A 58 8.84 -0.88 -0.10
C ASN A 58 7.46 -1.42 -0.47
N LEU A 59 6.80 -2.15 0.43
CA LEU A 59 5.47 -2.70 0.23
C LEU A 59 4.61 -2.49 1.47
N VAL A 60 3.49 -1.77 1.30
CA VAL A 60 2.44 -1.66 2.30
C VAL A 60 1.12 -2.08 1.69
N LEU A 61 0.41 -2.92 2.41
CA LEU A 61 -0.96 -3.32 2.11
C LEU A 61 -1.87 -2.70 3.17
N SER A 62 -2.90 -1.97 2.72
CA SER A 62 -3.81 -1.21 3.58
C SER A 62 -5.25 -1.53 3.26
N ASP A 63 -6.04 -1.72 4.32
CA ASP A 63 -7.51 -1.89 4.29
C ASP A 63 -8.24 -0.55 4.48
N ALA A 64 -7.52 0.59 4.35
CA ALA A 64 -7.99 1.98 4.54
C ALA A 64 -9.47 2.09 4.94
N ASN A 65 -9.72 2.17 6.25
CA ASN A 65 -11.07 2.34 6.80
C ASN A 65 -11.85 3.37 5.96
N HIS A 66 -13.05 3.02 5.47
CA HIS A 66 -13.64 3.51 4.20
C HIS A 66 -14.09 4.99 4.15
N HIS A 67 -13.38 5.91 4.78
CA HIS A 67 -13.71 7.33 4.85
C HIS A 67 -12.48 8.26 4.77
N ALA A 68 -12.74 9.54 4.51
CA ALA A 68 -11.68 10.50 4.15
C ALA A 68 -10.70 10.80 5.28
N SER A 69 -11.16 10.87 6.53
CA SER A 69 -10.28 11.17 7.67
C SER A 69 -9.35 10.02 8.01
N ALA A 70 -9.83 8.78 7.83
CA ALA A 70 -9.01 7.58 7.92
C ALA A 70 -7.88 7.59 6.89
N LEU A 71 -8.20 7.83 5.62
CA LEU A 71 -7.19 7.91 4.57
C LEU A 71 -6.19 9.08 4.81
N ALA A 72 -6.68 10.22 5.29
CA ALA A 72 -5.81 11.36 5.61
C ALA A 72 -4.80 11.01 6.72
N ALA A 73 -5.24 10.31 7.77
CA ALA A 73 -4.36 9.80 8.82
C ALA A 73 -3.35 8.79 8.25
N GLU A 74 -3.78 7.89 7.36
CA GLU A 74 -2.88 6.95 6.68
C GLU A 74 -1.74 7.67 5.96
N ILE A 75 -2.08 8.68 5.15
CA ILE A 75 -1.10 9.42 4.38
C ILE A 75 -0.08 10.08 5.32
N VAL A 76 -0.56 10.75 6.38
CA VAL A 76 0.31 11.41 7.36
C VAL A 76 1.32 10.42 7.95
N GLU A 77 0.90 9.20 8.27
CA GLU A 77 1.79 8.18 8.82
C GLU A 77 2.73 7.60 7.77
N LEU A 78 2.25 7.32 6.56
CA LEU A 78 3.05 6.77 5.46
C LEU A 78 4.14 7.71 4.97
N THR A 79 3.91 9.02 5.05
CA THR A 79 4.87 10.02 4.58
C THR A 79 5.80 10.54 5.68
N ARG A 80 5.70 9.99 6.90
CA ARG A 80 6.70 10.24 7.95
C ARG A 80 8.11 9.85 7.46
N PRO A 81 9.14 10.63 7.82
CA PRO A 81 10.50 10.38 7.37
C PRO A 81 10.96 8.93 7.62
N GLY A 82 11.35 8.26 6.53
CA GLY A 82 11.89 6.92 6.55
C GLY A 82 10.87 5.79 6.68
N VAL A 83 9.56 6.07 6.69
CA VAL A 83 8.53 5.02 6.61
C VAL A 83 8.53 4.42 5.20
N LEU A 84 8.23 5.20 4.17
CA LEU A 84 8.32 4.75 2.78
C LEU A 84 9.68 5.08 2.14
N ALA A 85 10.08 4.28 1.16
CA ALA A 85 11.33 4.49 0.44
C ALA A 85 11.25 5.72 -0.48
N GLY A 86 12.18 6.67 -0.29
CA GLY A 86 12.42 7.74 -1.26
C GLY A 86 13.04 7.22 -2.56
N ALA A 87 13.21 8.09 -3.56
CA ALA A 87 13.66 7.69 -4.91
C ALA A 87 14.98 6.91 -4.91
N SER A 88 15.92 7.32 -4.05
CA SER A 88 17.24 6.70 -3.92
C SER A 88 17.28 5.43 -3.06
N ALA A 89 16.22 5.15 -2.30
CA ALA A 89 16.18 4.05 -1.33
C ALA A 89 15.59 2.75 -1.89
N GLY A 90 14.95 2.80 -3.06
CA GLY A 90 14.42 1.62 -3.75
C GLY A 90 12.99 1.79 -4.25
N PRO A 91 12.39 0.70 -4.77
CA PRO A 91 11.02 0.75 -5.27
C PRO A 91 10.00 0.89 -4.15
N VAL A 92 8.86 1.52 -4.45
CA VAL A 92 7.70 1.61 -3.55
C VAL A 92 6.50 0.95 -4.21
N THR A 93 5.66 0.30 -3.43
CA THR A 93 4.39 -0.31 -3.81
C THR A 93 3.43 -0.18 -2.63
N LEU A 94 2.28 0.45 -2.85
CA LEU A 94 1.18 0.55 -1.91
C LEU A 94 -0.07 -0.04 -2.57
N LEU A 95 -0.82 -0.85 -1.83
CA LEU A 95 -2.05 -1.48 -2.30
C LEU A 95 -3.20 -1.15 -1.33
N TRP A 96 -4.33 -0.74 -1.90
CA TRP A 96 -5.61 -0.54 -1.21
C TRP A 96 -6.65 -1.47 -1.82
N ASP A 97 -7.18 -2.40 -1.06
CA ASP A 97 -8.06 -3.49 -1.51
C ASP A 97 -9.52 -3.10 -1.74
N ASP A 98 -10.05 -2.09 -1.04
CA ASP A 98 -11.44 -1.60 -1.20
C ASP A 98 -11.55 -0.26 -1.98
N CYS A 99 -10.71 -0.10 -2.98
CA CYS A 99 -10.65 1.07 -3.86
C CYS A 99 -11.80 1.16 -4.90
N ALA A 100 -13.02 1.41 -4.44
CA ALA A 100 -14.21 1.65 -5.28
C ALA A 100 -14.84 3.04 -5.05
N GLY A 101 -15.70 3.48 -5.97
CA GLY A 101 -16.59 4.64 -5.80
C GLY A 101 -15.88 5.92 -5.32
N ARG A 102 -16.37 6.48 -4.20
CA ARG A 102 -15.82 7.69 -3.55
C ARG A 102 -14.41 7.46 -3.00
N LEU A 103 -14.15 6.28 -2.44
CA LEU A 103 -12.85 5.93 -1.88
C LEU A 103 -11.76 5.93 -2.96
N ARG A 104 -12.07 5.44 -4.16
CA ARG A 104 -11.14 5.51 -5.31
C ARG A 104 -10.64 6.92 -5.59
N ARG A 105 -11.52 7.91 -5.55
CA ARG A 105 -11.14 9.31 -5.80
C ARG A 105 -10.17 9.78 -4.70
N LEU A 106 -10.51 9.52 -3.44
CA LEU A 106 -9.67 9.88 -2.30
C LEU A 106 -8.30 9.20 -2.35
N VAL A 107 -8.25 7.90 -2.69
CA VAL A 107 -6.99 7.13 -2.82
C VAL A 107 -6.13 7.65 -3.98
N ARG A 108 -6.72 8.09 -5.08
CA ARG A 108 -5.97 8.74 -6.17
C ARG A 108 -5.36 10.08 -5.73
N GLU A 109 -6.11 10.88 -4.97
CA GLU A 109 -5.62 12.15 -4.41
C GLU A 109 -4.50 11.90 -3.40
N ALA A 110 -4.67 10.89 -2.54
CA ALA A 110 -3.65 10.41 -1.62
C ALA A 110 -2.37 9.98 -2.34
N ALA A 111 -2.49 9.24 -3.44
CA ALA A 111 -1.35 8.82 -4.25
C ALA A 111 -0.55 10.01 -4.81
N ALA A 112 -1.23 11.06 -5.26
CA ALA A 112 -0.57 12.30 -5.69
C ALA A 112 0.17 13.00 -4.56
N ARG A 113 -0.43 13.05 -3.37
CA ARG A 113 0.21 13.61 -2.18
C ARG A 113 1.45 12.81 -1.76
N ILE A 114 1.35 11.49 -1.72
CA ILE A 114 2.48 10.60 -1.39
C ILE A 114 3.61 10.78 -2.41
N ALA A 115 3.30 10.83 -3.71
CA ALA A 115 4.30 11.06 -4.75
C ALA A 115 5.04 12.39 -4.59
N LEU A 116 4.30 13.45 -4.25
CA LEU A 116 4.87 14.76 -3.98
C LEU A 116 5.74 14.77 -2.70
N GLU A 117 5.21 14.27 -1.59
CA GLU A 117 5.89 14.28 -0.28
C GLU A 117 7.15 13.40 -0.27
N LEU A 118 7.17 12.29 -1.03
CA LEU A 118 8.34 11.44 -1.19
C LEU A 118 9.30 11.90 -2.31
N GLY A 119 8.93 12.92 -3.09
CA GLY A 119 9.71 13.37 -4.26
C GLY A 119 9.88 12.28 -5.32
N ARG A 120 8.81 11.51 -5.59
CA ARG A 120 8.81 10.32 -6.45
C ARG A 120 8.00 10.55 -7.74
N PRO A 121 8.55 11.23 -8.76
CA PRO A 121 7.87 11.43 -10.03
C PRO A 121 7.74 10.14 -10.86
N ASP A 122 8.43 9.08 -10.43
CA ASP A 122 8.43 7.74 -11.04
C ASP A 122 7.23 6.88 -10.62
N LEU A 123 6.42 7.32 -9.64
CA LEU A 123 5.25 6.57 -9.21
C LEU A 123 4.14 6.61 -10.28
N CYS A 124 3.52 5.46 -10.47
CA CYS A 124 2.33 5.27 -11.27
C CYS A 124 1.19 4.71 -10.42
N PHE A 125 -0.03 5.03 -10.82
CA PHE A 125 -1.27 4.60 -10.21
C PHE A 125 -2.01 3.65 -11.15
N ALA A 126 -2.40 2.49 -10.64
CA ALA A 126 -3.21 1.51 -11.36
C ALA A 126 -4.45 1.13 -10.55
N GLN A 127 -5.47 0.65 -11.26
CA GLN A 127 -6.64 0.03 -10.67
C GLN A 127 -6.88 -1.32 -11.36
N PHE A 128 -7.16 -2.34 -10.57
CA PHE A 128 -7.53 -3.66 -11.05
C PHE A 128 -8.46 -4.33 -10.04
N ALA A 129 -8.87 -5.56 -10.32
CA ALA A 129 -9.61 -6.36 -9.36
C ALA A 129 -8.80 -7.58 -8.96
N MET A 130 -8.73 -7.88 -7.67
CA MET A 130 -8.14 -9.11 -7.16
C MET A 130 -9.07 -9.77 -6.13
N PRO A 131 -8.96 -11.08 -5.91
CA PRO A 131 -9.63 -11.72 -4.78
C PRO A 131 -9.22 -11.01 -3.49
N GLY A 132 -10.18 -10.81 -2.59
CA GLY A 132 -9.89 -10.23 -1.29
C GLY A 132 -8.85 -11.06 -0.51
N TRP A 133 -8.25 -10.45 0.51
CA TRP A 133 -7.11 -11.06 1.20
C TRP A 133 -7.47 -12.29 2.03
N THR A 134 -8.77 -12.54 2.28
CA THR A 134 -9.23 -13.80 2.86
C THR A 134 -9.19 -14.96 1.85
N GLY A 135 -8.62 -14.73 0.66
CA GLY A 135 -8.16 -15.72 -0.31
C GLY A 135 -9.12 -15.94 -1.48
N GLY A 136 -8.84 -16.95 -2.30
CA GLY A 136 -9.52 -17.18 -3.58
C GLY A 136 -11.01 -17.53 -3.52
N ASN A 137 -11.60 -17.61 -2.33
CA ASN A 137 -13.04 -17.79 -2.15
C ASN A 137 -13.78 -16.47 -1.92
N GLU A 138 -13.05 -15.37 -1.70
CA GLU A 138 -13.62 -14.03 -1.59
C GLU A 138 -13.93 -13.48 -2.99
N GLY A 139 -14.91 -12.59 -3.08
CA GLY A 139 -15.23 -11.90 -4.32
C GLY A 139 -14.03 -11.12 -4.86
N LEU A 140 -14.13 -10.64 -6.10
CA LEU A 140 -13.14 -9.70 -6.61
C LEU A 140 -13.40 -8.32 -6.00
N HIS A 141 -12.41 -7.76 -5.32
CA HIS A 141 -12.45 -6.41 -4.77
C HIS A 141 -11.77 -5.45 -5.73
N ALA A 142 -12.27 -4.22 -5.78
CA ALA A 142 -11.67 -3.17 -6.58
C ALA A 142 -10.42 -2.66 -5.87
N THR A 143 -9.24 -2.90 -6.43
CA THR A 143 -7.96 -2.61 -5.78
C THR A 143 -7.24 -1.48 -6.50
N CYS A 144 -6.63 -0.58 -5.72
CA CYS A 144 -5.75 0.46 -6.23
C CYS A 144 -4.31 0.18 -5.84
N LEU A 145 -3.42 0.56 -6.75
CA LEU A 145 -1.98 0.36 -6.64
C LEU A 145 -1.26 1.66 -6.91
N LEU A 146 -0.38 2.06 -5.99
CA LEU A 146 0.62 3.10 -6.22
C LEU A 146 1.99 2.42 -6.23
N THR A 147 2.74 2.50 -7.32
CA THR A 147 4.02 1.79 -7.42
C THR A 147 5.03 2.49 -8.31
N SER A 148 6.31 2.26 -8.06
CA SER A 148 7.41 2.64 -8.96
C SER A 148 7.93 1.47 -9.79
N ILE A 149 7.26 0.31 -9.76
CA ILE A 149 7.66 -0.84 -10.54
C ILE A 149 7.43 -0.55 -12.01
N SER A 150 8.39 -0.94 -12.86
CA SER A 150 8.33 -0.63 -14.29
C SER A 150 7.11 -1.27 -14.97
N PRO A 151 6.52 -0.62 -15.99
CA PRO A 151 5.37 -1.15 -16.71
C PRO A 151 5.58 -2.56 -17.27
N GLN A 152 6.81 -2.90 -17.68
CA GLN A 152 7.14 -4.23 -18.19
C GLN A 152 7.02 -5.33 -17.12
N VAL A 153 7.36 -5.02 -15.86
CA VAL A 153 7.21 -5.95 -14.74
C VAL A 153 5.74 -6.04 -14.34
N LEU A 154 5.04 -4.89 -14.28
CA LEU A 154 3.60 -4.86 -13.96
C LEU A 154 2.77 -5.65 -14.97
N GLY A 155 3.08 -5.56 -16.27
CA GLY A 155 2.37 -6.32 -17.31
C GLY A 155 2.48 -7.84 -17.19
N ARG A 156 3.42 -8.34 -16.38
CA ARG A 156 3.56 -9.78 -16.06
C ARG A 156 2.91 -10.17 -14.73
N ALA A 157 2.69 -9.20 -13.84
CA ALA A 157 2.23 -9.42 -12.48
C ALA A 157 0.74 -9.08 -12.28
N LEU A 158 0.20 -8.15 -13.07
CA LEU A 158 -1.17 -7.68 -12.96
C LEU A 158 -2.09 -8.30 -14.02
N PRO A 159 -3.42 -8.30 -13.80
CA PRO A 159 -4.38 -8.74 -14.80
C PRO A 159 -4.19 -8.02 -16.14
N SER A 160 -4.42 -8.73 -17.24
CA SER A 160 -4.32 -8.17 -18.60
C SER A 160 -5.23 -6.93 -18.75
N GLY A 161 -4.69 -5.88 -19.38
CA GLY A 161 -5.41 -4.60 -19.54
C GLY A 161 -5.28 -3.63 -18.36
N THR A 162 -4.60 -4.02 -17.28
CA THR A 162 -4.28 -3.08 -16.19
C THR A 162 -3.30 -2.02 -16.70
N VAL A 163 -3.72 -0.75 -16.61
CA VAL A 163 -2.88 0.40 -16.99
C VAL A 163 -2.39 1.08 -15.72
N CYS A 164 -1.07 1.25 -15.61
CA CYS A 164 -0.46 2.07 -14.56
C CYS A 164 -0.08 3.42 -15.18
N SER A 165 -0.81 4.47 -14.81
CA SER A 165 -0.61 5.82 -15.33
C SER A 165 0.25 6.62 -14.38
N ALA A 166 1.12 7.50 -14.91
CA ALA A 166 1.88 8.42 -14.07
C ALA A 166 0.95 9.20 -13.13
N VAL A 167 1.40 9.42 -11.90
CA VAL A 167 0.64 10.20 -10.92
C VAL A 167 0.75 11.68 -11.28
N GLU A 168 -0.38 12.32 -11.56
CA GLU A 168 -0.43 13.75 -11.87
C GLU A 168 -0.22 14.59 -10.61
N ASN A 169 0.86 15.36 -10.57
CA ASN A 169 1.17 16.27 -9.47
C ASN A 169 0.40 17.59 -9.61
N ASN A 170 -0.91 17.58 -9.38
CA ASN A 170 -1.68 18.82 -9.33
C ASN A 170 -1.42 19.54 -7.99
N ARG A 171 -0.68 20.66 -8.06
CA ARG A 171 -0.22 21.47 -6.91
C ARG A 171 -1.31 22.22 -6.14
N THR A 172 -2.58 22.03 -6.44
CA THR A 172 -3.68 22.80 -5.83
C THR A 172 -4.57 21.89 -5.00
N TRP A 173 -4.33 21.86 -3.70
CA TRP A 173 -5.28 21.35 -2.71
C TRP A 173 -5.50 22.43 -1.63
N ASP A 174 -6.75 22.84 -1.48
CA ASP A 174 -7.24 23.72 -0.43
C ASP A 174 -7.63 22.84 0.76
N THR A 175 -6.92 22.96 1.88
CA THR A 175 -7.09 22.12 3.08
C THR A 175 -8.22 22.62 3.99
N ARG A 176 -9.33 23.12 3.43
CA ARG A 176 -10.46 23.63 4.21
C ARG A 176 -11.57 22.59 4.29
N GLU A 177 -11.54 21.79 5.35
CA GLU A 177 -12.74 21.28 6.03
C GLU A 177 -12.66 21.66 7.52
#